data_AF-A0A961RTB5-F1
#
_entry.id   AF-A0A961RTB5-F1
#
_cell.length_a   1.000
_cell.length_b   1.000
_cell.length_c   1.000
_cell.angle_alpha   90.00
_cell.angle_beta   90.00
_cell.angle_gamma   90.00
#
_symmetry.space_group_name_H-M   'P 1'
#
loop_
_entity.id
_entity.type
_entity.pdbx_description
1 polymer ?
#
loop_
_entity_poly.entity_id
_entity_poly.type
_entity_poly.pdbx_seq_one_letter_code
_entity_poly.pdbx_strand_id
1 'polypeptide(L)' 'LQGWQLVDELNRAVSGEACSGYITAPAVVTKEGLAKMGDSNQFDPDNGYRDAYAAIWGK' A
#
# COMPACT_ATOMS: atom_id res chain seq x y z
N LEU A 1 -2.38 -1.20 2.65
CA LEU A 1 -1.19 -0.61 2.01
C LEU A 1 0.14 -1.09 2.61
N GLN A 2 0.56 -0.61 3.80
CA GLN A 2 1.91 -0.89 4.33
C GLN A 2 2.23 -2.39 4.50
N GLY A 3 1.26 -3.19 4.96
CA GLY A 3 1.43 -4.65 5.04
C GLY A 3 1.70 -5.30 3.68
N TRP A 4 1.15 -4.78 2.59
CA TRP A 4 1.42 -5.29 1.24
C TRP A 4 2.83 -4.92 0.77
N GLN A 5 3.29 -3.70 1.09
CA GLN A 5 4.67 -3.30 0.83
C GLN A 5 5.66 -4.22 1.56
N LEU A 6 5.41 -4.54 2.84
CA LEU A 6 6.25 -5.47 3.59
C LEU A 6 6.29 -6.86 2.96
N VAL A 7 5.15 -7.37 2.49
CA VAL A 7 5.08 -8.66 1.79
C VAL A 7 5.85 -8.60 0.47
N ASP A 8 5.79 -7.50 -0.27
CA ASP A 8 6.56 -7.34 -1.51
C ASP A 8 8.07 -7.37 -1.25
N GLU A 9 8.56 -6.63 -0.25
CA GLU A 9 9.99 -6.65 0.10
C GLU A 9 10.44 -8.02 0.61
N LEU A 10 9.58 -8.73 1.37
CA LEU A 10 9.87 -10.09 1.78
C LEU A 10 9.98 -11.03 0.57
N ASN A 11 9.02 -10.97 -0.35
CA ASN A 11 9.02 -11.77 -1.57
C ASN A 11 10.30 -11.52 -2.39
N ARG A 12 10.69 -10.25 -2.56
CA ARG A 12 11.95 -9.89 -3.23
C ARG A 12 13.16 -10.50 -2.54
N ALA A 13 13.27 -10.32 -1.22
CA ALA A 13 14.41 -10.81 -0.44
C ALA A 13 14.57 -12.34 -0.53
N VAL A 14 13.47 -13.10 -0.42
CA VAL A 14 13.53 -14.57 -0.52
C VAL A 14 13.76 -15.08 -1.94
N SER A 15 13.41 -14.29 -2.95
CA SER A 15 13.68 -14.58 -4.36
C SER A 15 15.07 -14.11 -4.83
N GLY A 16 15.87 -13.48 -3.96
CA GLY A 16 17.19 -12.95 -4.31
C GLY A 16 17.14 -11.69 -5.18
N GLU A 17 15.98 -11.04 -5.26
CA GLU A 17 15.78 -9.78 -5.96
C GLU A 17 16.28 -8.60 -5.12
N ALA A 18 16.63 -7.50 -5.78
CA ALA A 18 16.93 -6.25 -5.08
C ALA A 18 15.69 -5.68 -4.38
N CYS A 19 15.90 -5.02 -3.24
CA CYS A 19 14.87 -4.21 -2.59
C CYS A 19 14.29 -3.21 -3.59
N SER A 20 12.98 -2.96 -3.53
CA SER A 20 12.34 -2.08 -4.51
C SER A 20 12.83 -0.63 -4.40
N GLY A 21 13.31 -0.23 -3.21
CA GLY A 21 13.63 1.16 -2.88
C GLY A 21 12.40 2.07 -2.82
N TYR A 22 11.20 1.51 -2.93
CA TYR A 22 9.95 2.25 -2.95
C TYR A 22 9.65 2.86 -1.57
N ILE A 23 9.31 4.14 -1.56
CA ILE A 23 8.90 4.87 -0.36
C ILE A 23 7.48 5.38 -0.59
N THR A 24 6.55 4.93 0.24
CA THR A 24 5.16 5.37 0.19
C THR A 24 5.06 6.85 0.58
N ALA A 25 4.37 7.64 -0.24
CA ALA A 25 4.07 9.04 0.10
C ALA A 25 3.17 9.12 1.36
N PRO A 26 3.40 10.09 2.26
CA PRO A 26 2.57 10.24 3.44
C PRO A 26 1.13 10.62 3.06
N ALA A 27 0.16 10.06 3.79
CA ALA A 27 -1.23 10.46 3.66
C ALA A 27 -1.47 11.78 4.41
N VAL A 28 -2.03 12.77 3.71
CA VAL A 28 -2.41 14.05 4.32
C VAL A 28 -3.84 13.95 4.85
N VAL A 29 -4.00 14.08 6.16
CA VAL A 29 -5.31 14.07 6.81
C VAL A 29 -5.86 15.48 6.88
N THR A 30 -6.99 15.72 6.21
CA THR A 30 -7.73 16.99 6.27
C THR A 30 -9.15 16.76 6.78
N LYS A 31 -9.79 17.80 7.32
CA LYS A 31 -11.19 17.72 7.78
C LYS A 31 -12.13 17.35 6.62
N GLU A 32 -11.90 17.90 5.44
CA GLU A 32 -12.68 17.63 4.23
C GLU A 32 -12.48 16.19 3.73
N GLY A 33 -11.27 15.65 3.84
CA GLY A 33 -10.97 14.25 3.51
C GLY A 33 -11.66 13.31 4.48
N LEU A 34 -11.57 13.60 5.79
CA LEU A 34 -12.21 12.80 6.84
C LEU A 34 -13.73 12.76 6.67
N ALA A 35 -14.37 13.88 6.32
CA ALA A 35 -15.82 13.92 6.04
C ALA A 35 -16.26 13.01 4.89
N LYS A 36 -15.34 12.63 3.99
CA LYS A 36 -15.60 11.71 2.87
C LYS A 36 -15.31 10.24 3.21
N MET A 37 -14.60 9.96 4.31
CA MET A 37 -14.20 8.61 4.72
C MET A 37 -15.30 7.85 5.48
N GLY A 38 -16.44 8.49 5.77
CA GLY A 38 -17.52 7.90 6.55
C GLY A 38 -17.17 7.74 8.03
N ASP A 39 -17.98 6.97 8.76
CA ASP A 39 -17.88 6.86 10.23
C ASP A 39 -16.78 5.87 10.71
N SER A 40 -15.97 5.35 9.79
CA SER A 40 -14.91 4.40 10.12
C SER A 40 -13.59 5.12 10.41
N ASN A 41 -12.93 4.71 11.49
CA ASN A 41 -11.55 5.11 11.78
C ASN A 41 -10.50 4.31 10.99
N GLN A 42 -10.93 3.42 10.09
CA GLN A 42 -10.03 2.61 9.27
C GLN A 42 -9.47 3.44 8.11
N PHE A 43 -8.15 3.43 7.98
CA PHE A 43 -7.47 4.00 6.82
C PHE A 43 -7.12 2.89 5.82
N ASP A 44 -7.99 2.69 4.83
CA ASP A 44 -7.72 1.83 3.67
C ASP A 44 -7.91 2.66 2.39
N PRO A 45 -6.83 3.20 1.79
CA PRO A 45 -6.94 4.09 0.65
C PRO A 45 -7.42 3.33 -0.60
N ASP A 46 -8.43 3.88 -1.27
CA ASP A 46 -8.93 3.38 -2.55
C ASP A 46 -8.09 3.91 -3.71
N ASN A 47 -6.83 3.49 -3.76
CA ASN A 47 -5.87 3.88 -4.81
C ASN A 47 -5.41 2.69 -5.67
N GLY A 48 -6.11 1.55 -5.59
CA GLY A 48 -5.78 0.35 -6.36
C GLY A 48 -4.51 -0.38 -5.92
N TYR A 49 -3.96 -0.13 -4.73
CA TYR A 49 -2.69 -0.74 -4.31
C TYR A 49 -2.71 -2.28 -4.32
N ARG A 50 -3.87 -2.90 -4.02
CA ARG A 50 -4.00 -4.36 -4.00
C ARG A 50 -3.80 -4.96 -5.39
N ASP A 51 -4.41 -4.33 -6.40
CA ASP A 51 -4.31 -4.77 -7.79
C ASP A 51 -2.88 -4.57 -8.32
N ALA A 52 -2.24 -3.46 -7.96
CA ALA A 52 -0.85 -3.19 -8.33
C ALA A 52 0.11 -4.27 -7.81
N TYR A 53 0.01 -4.63 -6.52
CA TYR A 53 0.84 -5.70 -5.96
C TYR A 53 0.46 -7.09 -6.48
N ALA A 54 -0.83 -7.38 -6.68
CA ALA A 54 -1.26 -8.63 -7.29
C ALA A 54 -0.63 -8.83 -8.68
N ALA A 55 -0.61 -7.77 -9.50
CA ALA A 55 0.05 -7.80 -10.80
C ALA A 55 1.56 -8.06 -10.71
N ILE A 56 2.26 -7.47 -9.74
CA ILE A 56 3.70 -7.74 -9.48
C ILE A 56 3.92 -9.22 -9.14
N TRP A 57 3.02 -9.82 -8.37
CA TRP A 57 3.12 -11.21 -7.94
C TRP A 57 2.54 -12.22 -8.95
N GLY A 58 2.03 -11.76 -10.10
CA GLY A 58 1.45 -12.61 -11.13
C GLY A 58 0.12 -13.26 -10.75
N LYS A 59 -0.73 -12.53 -10.01
CA LYS A 59 -2.06 -12.95 -9.55
C LYS A 59 -3.19 -12.28 -10.34
#